data_AF-A0A2T1C970-F1
#
_entry.id   AF-A0A2T1C970-F1
#
_cell.length_a   1.000
_cell.length_b   1.000
_cell.length_c   1.000
_cell.angle_alpha   90.00
_cell.angle_beta   90.00
_cell.angle_gamma   90.00
#
_symmetry.space_group_name_H-M   'P 1'
#
loop_
_entity.id
_entity.type
_entity.pdbx_description
1 polymer ?
#
loop_
_entity_poly.entity_id
_entity_poly.type
_entity_poly.pdbx_seq_one_letter_code
_entity_poly.pdbx_strand_id
1 'polypeptide(L)' 'MNRSKFVAITAGAISLILALAYLILVQLLDLRGEMIPAPDTSLVVPILLSLLMR' A
#
# COMPACT_ATOMS: atom_id res chain seq x y z
N MET A 1 -2.52 -26.99 32.97
CA MET A 1 -1.94 -26.74 31.62
C MET A 1 -0.43 -26.55 31.76
N ASN A 2 0.36 -27.26 30.96
CA ASN A 2 1.82 -27.13 31.02
C ASN A 2 2.23 -25.74 30.52
N ARG A 3 3.25 -25.13 31.15
CA ARG A 3 3.76 -23.78 30.82
C ARG A 3 4.03 -23.62 29.31
N SER A 4 4.60 -24.65 28.69
CA SER A 4 4.86 -24.70 27.24
C SER A 4 3.59 -24.54 26.39
N LYS A 5 2.48 -25.19 26.77
CA LYS A 5 1.22 -25.10 26.00
C LYS A 5 0.59 -23.70 26.12
N PHE A 6 0.69 -23.07 27.29
CA PHE A 6 0.21 -21.70 27.48
C PHE A 6 0.99 -20.72 26.60
N VAL A 7 2.33 -20.78 26.63
CA VAL A 7 3.19 -19.93 25.79
C VAL A 7 2.89 -20.11 24.30
N ALA A 8 2.72 -21.35 23.83
CA ALA A 8 2.41 -21.63 22.43
C ALA A 8 1.09 -20.99 21.99
N ILE A 9 0.04 -21.09 22.83
CA ILE A 9 -1.27 -20.49 22.53
C ILE A 9 -1.18 -18.97 22.54
N THR A 10 -0.50 -18.37 23.53
CA THR A 10 -0.35 -16.92 23.61
C THR A 10 0.45 -16.37 22.42
N ALA A 11 1.53 -17.03 22.01
CA ALA A 11 2.30 -16.63 20.83
C ALA A 11 1.46 -16.72 19.55
N GLY A 12 0.68 -17.80 19.39
CA GLY A 12 -0.26 -17.95 18.28
C GLY A 12 -1.32 -16.85 18.26
N ALA A 13 -1.91 -16.53 19.41
CA ALA A 13 -2.90 -15.45 19.52
C ALA A 13 -2.31 -14.07 19.19
N ILE A 14 -1.10 -13.76 19.67
CA ILE A 14 -0.40 -12.51 19.36
C ILE A 14 -0.11 -12.41 17.86
N SER A 15 0.36 -13.51 17.23
CA SER A 15 0.60 -13.56 15.79
C SER A 15 -0.67 -13.26 14.99
N LEU A 16 -1.81 -13.84 15.41
CA LEU A 16 -3.09 -13.65 14.74
C LEU A 16 -3.60 -12.20 14.88
N ILE A 17 -3.45 -11.60 16.06
CA ILE A 17 -3.76 -10.18 16.29
C ILE A 17 -2.88 -9.28 15.41
N LEU A 18 -1.57 -9.53 15.35
CA LEU A 18 -0.65 -8.77 14.52
C LEU A 18 -0.99 -8.88 13.03
N ALA A 19 -1.34 -10.07 12.55
CA ALA A 19 -1.76 -10.28 11.18
C ALA A 19 -3.02 -9.47 10.82
N LEU A 20 -4.03 -9.50 11.70
CA LEU A 20 -5.24 -8.70 11.52
C LEU A 20 -4.96 -7.20 11.58
N ALA A 21 -4.15 -6.75 12.54
CA ALA A 21 -3.75 -5.36 12.67
C ALA A 21 -3.01 -4.87 11.41
N TYR A 22 -2.12 -5.70 10.85
CA TYR A 22 -1.43 -5.38 9.60
C TYR A 22 -2.39 -5.22 8.44
N LEU A 23 -3.37 -6.12 8.26
CA LEU A 23 -4.37 -6.00 7.19
C LEU A 23 -5.20 -4.73 7.33
N ILE A 24 -5.64 -4.39 8.54
CA ILE A 24 -6.39 -3.15 8.81
C ILE A 24 -5.52 -1.92 8.49
N LEU A 25 -4.24 -1.95 8.87
CA LEU A 25 -3.29 -0.87 8.60
C LEU A 25 -3.10 -0.67 7.10
N VAL A 26 -2.84 -1.73 6.34
CA VAL A 26 -2.72 -1.66 4.88
C VAL A 26 -4.00 -1.13 4.27
N GLN A 27 -5.16 -1.60 4.76
CA GLN A 27 -6.44 -1.13 4.25
C GLN A 27 -6.62 0.38 4.48
N LEU A 28 -6.28 0.89 5.66
CA LEU A 28 -6.31 2.32 5.97
C LEU A 28 -5.31 3.10 5.12
N LEU A 29 -4.14 2.53 4.89
CA LEU A 29 -3.16 3.09 3.97
C LEU A 29 -3.63 3.02 2.52
N ASP A 30 -4.53 2.16 2.10
CA ASP A 30 -5.03 2.22 0.72
C ASP A 30 -6.19 3.22 0.56
N LEU A 31 -6.75 3.71 1.68
CA LEU A 31 -7.75 4.79 1.66
C LEU A 31 -7.20 6.18 1.27
N ARG A 32 -5.89 6.34 0.99
CA ARG A 32 -5.29 7.62 0.49
C ARG A 32 -5.85 8.08 -0.87
N GLY A 33 -6.76 7.31 -1.47
CA GLY A 33 -7.37 7.62 -2.75
C GLY A 33 -6.64 6.92 -3.89
N GLU A 34 -7.25 6.98 -5.07
CA GLU A 34 -6.67 6.34 -6.24
C GLU A 34 -5.33 6.95 -6.60
N MET A 35 -4.38 6.09 -6.95
CA MET A 35 -3.15 6.52 -7.60
C MET A 35 -3.52 7.18 -8.91
N ILE A 36 -3.51 8.51 -8.93
CA ILE A 36 -3.71 9.28 -10.16
C ILE A 36 -2.52 8.93 -11.06
N PRO A 37 -2.75 8.55 -12.33
CA PRO A 37 -1.65 8.29 -13.25
C PRO A 37 -0.74 9.52 -13.30
N ALA A 38 0.56 9.28 -13.37
CA ALA A 38 1.52 10.36 -13.55
C ALA A 38 1.08 11.20 -14.77
N PRO A 39 1.19 12.54 -14.71
CA PRO A 39 0.79 13.38 -15.83
C PRO A 39 1.40 12.87 -17.13
N ASP A 40 0.56 12.69 -18.16
CA ASP A 40 1.02 12.31 -19.49
C ASP A 40 1.89 13.44 -20.06
N THR A 41 3.21 13.36 -19.84
CA THR A 41 4.20 14.25 -20.46
C THR A 41 4.22 14.12 -21.99
N SER A 42 3.47 13.14 -22.53
CA SER A 42 3.29 12.88 -23.96
C SER A 42 2.66 14.05 -24.73
N LEU A 43 1.91 14.96 -24.06
CA LEU A 43 1.34 16.14 -24.73
C LEU A 43 2.29 17.35 -24.77
N VAL A 44 3.33 17.39 -23.93
CA VAL A 44 4.23 18.54 -23.82
C VAL A 44 5.24 18.57 -24.98
N VAL A 45 5.75 17.41 -25.38
CA VAL A 45 6.78 17.28 -26.44
C VAL A 45 6.23 17.62 -27.85
N PRO A 46 5.02 17.15 -28.26
CA PRO A 46 4.46 17.48 -29.58
C PRO A 46 4.08 18.95 -29.74
N ILE A 47 3.63 19.60 -28.65
CA ILE A 47 3.25 21.02 -28.66
C ILE A 47 4.49 21.90 -28.86
N LEU A 48 5.59 21.60 -28.15
CA LEU A 48 6.83 22.35 -28.31
C LEU A 48 7.44 22.19 -29.71
N LEU A 49 7.38 20.99 -30.28
CA LEU A 49 7.90 20.72 -31.62
C LEU A 49 7.08 21.41 -32.71
N SER A 50 5.74 21.44 -32.57
CA SER A 50 4.85 22.11 -33.52
C SER A 50 4.91 23.64 -33.45
N LEU A 51 5.25 24.21 -32.30
CA LEU A 51 5.56 25.64 -32.15
C LEU A 51 6.94 26.02 -32.70
N LEU A 52 7.93 25.13 -32.60
CA LEU A 52 9.27 25.34 -33.14
C LEU A 52 9.32 25.21 -34.68
N MET A 53 8.42 24.40 -35.27
CA MET A 53 8.34 24.17 -36.72
C MET A 53 7.44 25.18 -37.47
N ARG A 54 6.87 26.17 -36.79
CA ARG A 54 6.11 27.28 -37.39
C ARG A 54 7.01 28.46 -37.72
#